data_AF-A0A9D6W3C1-F1
#
_entry.id   AF-A0A9D6W3C1-F1
#
_cell.length_a   1.000
_cell.length_b   1.000
_cell.length_c   1.000
_cell.angle_alpha   90.00
_cell.angle_beta   90.00
_cell.angle_gamma   90.00
#
_symmetry.space_group_name_H-M   'P 1'
#
loop_
_entity.id
_entity.type
_entity.pdbx_description
1 polymer ?
#
loop_
_entity_poly.entity_id
_entity_poly.type
_entity_poly.pdbx_seq_one_letter_code
_entity_poly.pdbx_strand_id
1 'polypeptide(L)'
;MNWEQAKERGVQVLALAPLALLVAALTCPATDLEPPWGDAAAEGSGPDGDAGAAPAGEAETDGAAGELGAEDAPPGPPALVPSGCAAPEVSMGDLCVILGTYSAVVRWELDRAAFAAVGCTAPGGAAGAEAGGALDAHRLVVAPLAPGLPYDCAIDAWTDAGRVRLAVFGLLTSAGEPWVVITEVLGNPAGAEPTQEFVELANLGDLPVDLTGWALEDESGGPFLPDGTELDPGDVVLFVSDEYDPSGAGDPAADPGARIVRVGRALGTMGLRNSGEAVYLVAPDGDTVSSYPNTRGELPDGVSAVRSPASSPEIDEDAWGESGEGGATPGRI
;
A
#
# COMPACT_ATOMS: atom_id res chain seq x y z
N MET A 1 -5.07 -19.57 18.34
CA MET A 1 -3.72 -19.01 18.55
C MET A 1 -3.90 -17.49 18.73
N ASN A 2 -3.26 -16.82 19.70
CA ASN A 2 -3.58 -15.40 20.00
C ASN A 2 -2.91 -14.45 18.99
N TRP A 3 -3.70 -13.54 18.41
CA TRP A 3 -3.37 -12.43 17.50
C TRP A 3 -2.01 -11.74 17.73
N GLU A 4 -1.62 -11.50 18.99
CA GLU A 4 -0.33 -10.88 19.30
C GLU A 4 0.89 -11.73 18.89
N GLN A 5 0.75 -13.07 18.82
CA GLN A 5 1.81 -13.97 18.37
C GLN A 5 1.92 -14.06 16.84
N ALA A 6 0.86 -13.70 16.10
CA ALA A 6 0.89 -13.62 14.63
C ALA A 6 1.71 -12.40 14.16
N LYS A 7 1.59 -11.26 14.87
CA LYS A 7 2.40 -10.06 14.64
C LYS A 7 3.91 -10.33 14.77
N GLU A 8 4.32 -11.11 15.77
CA GLU A 8 5.76 -11.36 16.02
C GLU A 8 6.44 -12.24 14.95
N ARG A 9 5.69 -13.10 14.24
CA ARG A 9 6.25 -13.94 13.18
C ARG A 9 6.45 -13.20 11.85
N GLY A 10 5.64 -12.18 11.56
CA GLY A 10 5.83 -11.31 10.39
C GLY A 10 7.10 -10.45 10.45
N VAL A 11 7.69 -10.28 11.65
CA VAL A 11 8.88 -9.45 11.89
C VAL A 11 10.19 -10.26 11.77
N GLN A 12 10.15 -11.59 11.64
CA GLN A 12 11.35 -12.44 11.69
C GLN A 12 11.74 -13.10 10.35
N VAL A 13 11.87 -12.34 9.26
CA VAL A 13 12.80 -12.73 8.16
C VAL A 13 13.42 -11.48 7.51
N LEU A 14 14.30 -10.79 8.22
CA LEU A 14 15.28 -9.88 7.62
C LEU A 14 16.50 -9.75 8.54
N ALA A 15 17.16 -10.88 8.77
CA ALA A 15 18.48 -10.91 9.40
C ALA A 15 19.43 -11.81 8.61
N LEU A 16 20.38 -11.14 7.95
CA LEU A 16 21.72 -11.61 7.60
C LEU A 16 21.85 -12.67 6.51
N ALA A 17 22.04 -12.23 5.27
CA ALA A 17 22.83 -12.97 4.29
C ALA A 17 24.34 -12.81 4.62
N PRO A 18 25.13 -13.89 4.74
CA PRO A 18 26.54 -13.79 5.06
C PRO A 18 27.39 -13.42 3.83
N LEU A 19 28.19 -12.37 3.99
CA LEU A 19 29.26 -11.98 3.07
C LEU A 19 30.43 -12.96 3.21
N ALA A 20 30.61 -13.90 2.27
CA ALA A 20 31.84 -14.68 2.16
C ALA A 20 32.00 -15.38 0.79
N LEU A 21 32.78 -14.78 -0.12
CA LEU A 21 33.96 -15.37 -0.80
C LEU A 21 34.23 -14.66 -2.13
N LEU A 22 35.24 -13.79 -2.17
CA LEU A 22 36.26 -13.83 -3.22
C LEU A 22 37.52 -13.07 -2.74
N VAL A 23 38.55 -13.81 -2.33
CA VAL A 23 39.91 -13.29 -2.16
C VAL A 23 40.86 -14.15 -2.97
N ALA A 24 41.46 -13.54 -3.99
CA ALA A 24 42.82 -13.79 -4.49
C ALA A 24 43.21 -12.56 -5.34
N ALA A 25 43.77 -11.51 -4.73
CA ALA A 25 45.20 -11.28 -4.56
C ALA A 25 45.94 -11.00 -5.89
N LEU A 26 46.19 -9.71 -6.17
CA LEU A 26 47.36 -9.26 -6.94
C LEU A 26 47.86 -7.93 -6.34
N THR A 27 48.98 -8.09 -5.64
CA THR A 27 50.03 -7.15 -5.20
C THR A 27 49.96 -5.67 -5.61
N CYS A 28 50.11 -4.81 -4.61
CA CYS A 28 50.53 -3.40 -4.68
C CYS A 28 51.98 -3.27 -5.22
N PRO A 29 52.39 -2.09 -5.72
CA PRO A 29 52.98 -1.14 -4.78
C PRO A 29 52.55 0.32 -4.99
N ALA A 30 52.62 1.06 -3.88
CA ALA A 30 52.42 2.50 -3.78
C ALA A 30 53.53 3.29 -4.48
N THR A 31 53.16 4.42 -5.10
CA THR A 31 54.04 5.57 -5.30
C THR A 31 53.23 6.87 -5.20
N ASP A 32 53.76 7.74 -4.34
CA ASP A 32 53.47 9.15 -4.11
C ASP A 32 53.07 9.96 -5.35
N LEU A 33 52.05 10.83 -5.24
CA LEU A 33 52.04 12.15 -5.89
C LEU A 33 51.12 13.11 -5.12
N GLU A 34 51.74 14.09 -4.45
CA GLU A 34 51.11 15.31 -3.94
C GLU A 34 50.66 16.23 -5.10
N PRO A 35 49.64 17.08 -4.90
CA PRO A 35 49.19 18.05 -5.90
C PRO A 35 50.07 19.31 -5.90
N PRO A 36 50.58 19.78 -7.05
CA PRO A 36 51.05 21.16 -7.16
C PRO A 36 49.87 22.04 -7.56
N TRP A 37 49.75 23.22 -6.97
CA TRP A 37 49.85 24.53 -7.66
C TRP A 37 50.09 25.57 -6.57
N GLY A 38 51.33 26.04 -6.53
CA GLY A 38 51.81 27.08 -5.63
C GLY A 38 51.57 28.47 -6.18
N ASP A 39 51.47 29.39 -5.23
CA ASP A 39 51.51 30.84 -5.42
C ASP A 39 52.79 31.30 -6.13
N ALA A 40 52.65 32.33 -6.95
CA ALA A 40 53.77 33.20 -7.35
C ALA A 40 53.32 34.66 -7.28
N ALA A 41 53.93 35.40 -6.36
CA ALA A 41 53.97 36.85 -6.30
C ALA A 41 55.25 37.37 -7.01
N ALA A 42 55.16 38.55 -7.63
CA ALA A 42 56.18 39.62 -7.71
C ALA A 42 55.75 40.66 -8.78
N GLU A 43 55.36 41.88 -8.41
CA GLU A 43 56.17 43.11 -8.28
C GLU A 43 56.43 43.86 -9.60
N GLY A 44 56.13 45.18 -9.62
CA GLY A 44 56.56 46.08 -10.70
C GLY A 44 55.84 47.44 -10.81
N SER A 45 56.16 48.36 -9.90
CA SER A 45 56.42 49.82 -10.07
C SER A 45 55.55 50.74 -10.97
N GLY A 46 55.09 51.87 -10.40
CA GLY A 46 54.58 53.08 -11.10
C GLY A 46 55.69 53.91 -11.79
N PRO A 47 55.48 55.19 -12.25
CA PRO A 47 54.69 56.24 -11.57
C PRO A 47 53.94 57.30 -12.44
N ASP A 48 53.23 58.20 -11.73
CA ASP A 48 52.88 59.63 -11.95
C ASP A 48 52.15 60.19 -13.19
N GLY A 49 51.10 61.00 -12.93
CA GLY A 49 50.48 61.92 -13.92
C GLY A 49 49.22 62.65 -13.42
N ASP A 50 49.33 63.97 -13.22
CA ASP A 50 48.48 64.90 -12.48
C ASP A 50 47.19 65.46 -13.17
N ALA A 51 46.27 65.94 -12.31
CA ALA A 51 45.15 66.90 -12.36
C ALA A 51 44.38 67.37 -13.63
N GLY A 52 43.06 67.55 -13.45
CA GLY A 52 42.20 68.46 -14.24
C GLY A 52 40.73 68.48 -13.79
N ALA A 53 40.21 69.65 -13.40
CA ALA A 53 38.95 69.88 -12.66
C ALA A 53 37.63 69.90 -13.48
N ALA A 54 36.54 69.42 -12.82
CA ALA A 54 35.10 69.86 -12.67
C ALA A 54 34.36 70.68 -13.79
N PRO A 55 32.99 70.79 -13.80
CA PRO A 55 32.02 70.45 -12.73
C PRO A 55 30.63 69.87 -13.16
N ALA A 56 29.86 69.50 -12.12
CA ALA A 56 28.40 69.61 -11.92
C ALA A 56 27.42 68.92 -12.89
N GLY A 57 26.71 67.94 -12.34
CA GLY A 57 25.42 67.45 -12.82
C GLY A 57 24.75 66.67 -11.69
N GLU A 58 23.86 67.33 -10.97
CA GLU A 58 23.03 66.78 -9.90
C GLU A 58 22.15 65.66 -10.48
N ALA A 59 22.18 64.48 -9.85
CA ALA A 59 21.15 63.47 -10.01
C ALA A 59 20.86 62.90 -8.62
N GLU A 60 19.64 63.17 -8.19
CA GLU A 60 19.06 62.81 -6.90
C GLU A 60 19.22 61.31 -6.63
N THR A 61 19.81 61.00 -5.49
CA THR A 61 19.82 59.65 -4.93
C THR A 61 18.47 59.39 -4.28
N ASP A 62 17.49 58.94 -5.06
CA ASP A 62 16.31 58.25 -4.54
C ASP A 62 16.10 56.98 -5.36
N GLY A 63 16.88 55.98 -4.98
CA GLY A 63 16.75 54.62 -5.47
C GLY A 63 17.17 53.73 -4.33
N ALA A 64 16.26 53.56 -3.36
CA ALA A 64 16.32 52.41 -2.48
C ALA A 64 16.59 51.20 -3.38
N ALA A 65 17.69 50.49 -3.13
CA ALA A 65 17.83 49.14 -3.60
C ALA A 65 16.65 48.39 -2.97
N GLY A 66 15.53 48.34 -3.70
CA GLY A 66 14.56 47.30 -3.50
C GLY A 66 15.37 46.03 -3.64
N GLU A 67 15.56 45.33 -2.52
CA GLU A 67 15.72 43.89 -2.57
C GLU A 67 14.68 43.43 -3.58
N LEU A 68 15.14 43.01 -4.75
CA LEU A 68 14.36 42.16 -5.62
C LEU A 68 14.16 40.93 -4.75
N GLY A 69 13.09 40.95 -3.97
CA GLY A 69 12.66 39.81 -3.18
C GLY A 69 12.69 38.65 -4.15
N ALA A 70 13.40 37.58 -3.76
CA ALA A 70 13.58 36.40 -4.57
C ALA A 70 12.22 36.03 -5.17
N GLU A 71 12.00 36.43 -6.43
CA GLU A 71 10.80 36.06 -7.14
C GLU A 71 10.89 34.55 -7.24
N ASP A 72 9.94 33.89 -6.58
CA ASP A 72 9.81 32.45 -6.42
C ASP A 72 10.50 31.71 -7.57
N ALA A 73 11.71 31.21 -7.30
CA ALA A 73 12.33 30.26 -8.21
C ALA A 73 11.26 29.18 -8.43
N PRO A 74 10.92 28.84 -9.69
CA PRO A 74 9.88 27.87 -9.96
C PRO A 74 10.19 26.65 -9.10
N PRO A 75 9.22 26.24 -8.26
CA PRO A 75 9.52 25.29 -7.21
C PRO A 75 10.09 24.03 -7.85
N GLY A 76 11.20 23.54 -7.29
CA GLY A 76 11.98 22.43 -7.83
C GLY A 76 11.15 21.15 -8.03
N PRO A 77 11.74 20.11 -8.64
CA PRO A 77 11.05 18.83 -8.77
C PRO A 77 10.58 18.32 -7.39
N PRO A 78 9.44 17.61 -7.30
CA PRO A 78 8.95 17.08 -6.04
C PRO A 78 10.00 16.20 -5.38
N ALA A 79 10.07 16.25 -4.05
CA ALA A 79 11.03 15.50 -3.25
C ALA A 79 10.33 14.71 -2.14
N LEU A 80 10.90 13.56 -1.76
CA LEU A 80 10.44 12.78 -0.62
C LEU A 80 10.66 13.56 0.68
N VAL A 81 9.71 13.43 1.60
CA VAL A 81 9.88 13.85 2.99
C VAL A 81 9.79 12.64 3.93
N PRO A 82 10.47 12.67 5.09
CA PRO A 82 10.48 11.55 6.01
C PRO A 82 9.07 11.15 6.45
N SER A 83 8.70 9.90 6.18
CA SER A 83 7.40 9.33 6.55
C SER A 83 7.52 8.52 7.85
N GLY A 84 6.60 8.72 8.79
CA GLY A 84 6.53 7.91 10.00
C GLY A 84 5.79 6.60 9.73
N CYS A 85 6.50 5.47 9.69
CA CYS A 85 5.86 4.17 9.51
C CYS A 85 5.26 3.65 10.81
N ALA A 86 4.10 3.01 10.72
CA ALA A 86 3.44 2.34 11.83
C ALA A 86 3.27 0.85 11.51
N ALA A 87 3.31 -0.02 12.52
CA ALA A 87 3.02 -1.44 12.29
C ALA A 87 1.66 -1.60 11.59
N PRO A 88 1.55 -2.44 10.55
CA PRO A 88 2.52 -3.46 10.12
C PRO A 88 3.54 -3.01 9.05
N GLU A 89 3.62 -1.71 8.74
CA GLU A 89 4.55 -1.19 7.74
C GLU A 89 6.02 -1.39 8.14
N VAL A 90 6.83 -1.72 7.15
CA VAL A 90 8.30 -1.76 7.25
C VAL A 90 8.87 -0.54 6.56
N SER A 91 9.77 0.17 7.24
CA SER A 91 10.48 1.32 6.67
C SER A 91 11.53 0.87 5.65
N MET A 92 11.49 1.48 4.47
CA MET A 92 12.48 1.35 3.41
C MET A 92 12.99 2.74 3.02
N GLY A 93 13.80 3.34 3.90
CA GLY A 93 14.16 4.75 3.78
C GLY A 93 12.97 5.63 4.16
N ASP A 94 12.62 6.60 3.32
CA ASP A 94 11.46 7.48 3.50
C ASP A 94 10.13 6.85 3.05
N LEU A 95 10.13 5.55 2.75
CA LEU A 95 8.96 4.78 2.33
C LEU A 95 8.46 3.88 3.45
N CYS A 96 7.15 3.68 3.51
CA CYS A 96 6.50 2.70 4.38
C CYS A 96 5.83 1.63 3.52
N VAL A 97 6.19 0.36 3.74
CA VAL A 97 5.78 -0.75 2.88
C VAL A 97 5.11 -1.84 3.69
N ILE A 98 3.93 -2.28 3.25
CA ILE A 98 3.31 -3.54 3.69
C ILE A 98 3.47 -4.52 2.53
N LEU A 99 4.12 -5.66 2.75
CA LEU A 99 4.30 -6.69 1.73
C LEU A 99 3.44 -7.91 2.06
N GLY A 100 2.57 -8.28 1.13
CA GLY A 100 1.86 -9.56 1.12
C GLY A 100 2.44 -10.52 0.08
N THR A 101 1.84 -11.70 -0.04
CA THR A 101 2.25 -12.74 -0.99
C THR A 101 2.08 -12.31 -2.45
N TYR A 102 0.97 -11.63 -2.75
CA TYR A 102 0.57 -11.24 -4.10
C TYR A 102 0.42 -9.73 -4.30
N SER A 103 0.71 -8.91 -3.29
CA SER A 103 0.57 -7.47 -3.39
C SER A 103 1.44 -6.74 -2.38
N ALA A 104 1.64 -5.45 -2.59
CA ALA A 104 2.28 -4.58 -1.63
C ALA A 104 1.57 -3.24 -1.54
N VAL A 105 1.46 -2.67 -0.34
CA VAL A 105 1.13 -1.24 -0.16
C VAL A 105 2.43 -0.49 -0.04
N VAL A 106 2.56 0.61 -0.78
CA VAL A 106 3.69 1.53 -0.67
C VAL A 106 3.14 2.91 -0.35
N ARG A 107 3.58 3.48 0.77
CA ARG A 107 3.21 4.81 1.26
C ARG A 107 4.43 5.72 1.35
N TRP A 108 4.25 6.96 0.92
CA TRP A 108 5.27 8.00 1.01
C TRP A 108 4.63 9.38 1.03
N GLU A 109 5.40 10.37 1.48
CA GLU A 109 5.02 11.77 1.51
C GLU A 109 5.99 12.59 0.64
N LEU A 110 5.47 13.68 0.08
CA LEU A 110 6.18 14.63 -0.76
C LEU A 110 6.12 16.03 -0.14
N ASP A 111 7.12 16.84 -0.44
CA ASP A 111 7.18 18.25 -0.04
C ASP A 111 6.11 19.11 -0.73
N ARG A 112 5.44 18.57 -1.75
CA ARG A 112 4.41 19.22 -2.53
C ARG A 112 3.53 18.23 -3.28
N ALA A 113 2.34 18.68 -3.66
CA ALA A 113 1.44 17.89 -4.48
C ALA A 113 2.04 17.56 -5.86
N ALA A 114 2.11 16.27 -6.20
CA ALA A 114 2.53 15.78 -7.50
C ALA A 114 1.74 14.52 -7.88
N PHE A 115 1.63 14.23 -9.18
CA PHE A 115 1.23 12.89 -9.59
C PHE A 115 2.38 11.95 -9.31
N ALA A 116 2.08 10.69 -8.99
CA ALA A 116 3.11 9.72 -8.72
C ALA A 116 2.67 8.30 -9.07
N ALA A 117 3.65 7.45 -9.33
CA ALA A 117 3.48 6.05 -9.67
C ALA A 117 4.56 5.22 -9.01
N VAL A 118 4.19 3.99 -8.68
CA VAL A 118 5.12 2.94 -8.29
C VAL A 118 5.09 1.86 -9.36
N GLY A 119 6.28 1.45 -9.81
CA GLY A 119 6.44 0.35 -10.77
C GLY A 119 7.45 -0.65 -10.24
N CYS A 120 7.12 -1.93 -10.32
CA CYS A 120 7.92 -3.06 -9.85
C CYS A 120 8.12 -4.04 -11.00
N THR A 121 9.36 -4.47 -11.23
CA THR A 121 9.73 -5.41 -12.29
C THR A 121 10.43 -6.63 -11.71
N ALA A 122 10.09 -7.80 -12.24
CA ALA A 122 10.71 -9.09 -11.93
C ALA A 122 11.03 -9.83 -13.24
N PRO A 123 11.88 -10.88 -13.23
CA PRO A 123 12.22 -11.63 -14.44
C PRO A 123 11.03 -12.19 -15.23
N GLY A 124 9.88 -12.40 -14.57
CA GLY A 124 8.65 -12.95 -15.15
C GLY A 124 7.51 -11.96 -15.41
N GLY A 125 7.67 -10.67 -15.08
CA GLY A 125 6.59 -9.70 -15.25
C GLY A 125 6.83 -8.36 -14.56
N ALA A 126 5.85 -7.47 -14.67
CA ALA A 126 5.85 -6.17 -14.00
C ALA A 126 4.47 -5.88 -13.43
N ALA A 127 4.44 -5.14 -12.32
CA ALA A 127 3.24 -4.62 -11.69
C ALA A 127 3.45 -3.16 -11.34
N GLY A 128 2.38 -2.38 -11.26
CA GLY A 128 2.49 -0.97 -10.90
C GLY A 128 1.15 -0.36 -10.60
N ALA A 129 1.20 0.81 -9.98
CA ALA A 129 0.03 1.61 -9.64
C ALA A 129 0.37 3.09 -9.83
N GLU A 130 -0.62 3.86 -10.25
CA GLU A 130 -0.52 5.31 -10.42
C GLU A 130 -1.58 6.00 -9.56
N ALA A 131 -1.21 7.12 -8.96
CA ALA A 131 -2.14 7.94 -8.19
C ALA A 131 -3.20 8.57 -9.11
N GLY A 132 -4.46 8.56 -8.69
CA GLY A 132 -5.57 9.16 -9.44
C GLY A 132 -5.55 10.70 -9.50
N GLY A 133 -4.59 11.33 -8.82
CA GLY A 133 -4.47 12.78 -8.73
C GLY A 133 -3.12 13.21 -8.18
N ALA A 134 -2.87 14.52 -8.22
CA ALA A 134 -1.70 15.11 -7.59
C ALA A 134 -1.92 15.27 -6.08
N LEU A 135 -1.07 14.64 -5.26
CA LEU A 135 -1.19 14.61 -3.79
C LEU A 135 0.18 14.83 -3.15
N ASP A 136 0.18 15.29 -1.90
CA ASP A 136 1.36 15.39 -1.04
C ASP A 136 1.61 14.08 -0.26
N ALA A 137 0.57 13.30 0.00
CA ALA A 137 0.67 11.95 0.56
C ALA A 137 0.12 10.91 -0.41
N HIS A 138 0.89 9.86 -0.66
CA HIS A 138 0.53 8.76 -1.55
C HIS A 138 0.52 7.44 -0.80
N ARG A 139 -0.46 6.60 -1.15
CA ARG A 139 -0.60 5.23 -0.69
C ARG A 139 -1.13 4.39 -1.84
N LEU A 140 -0.27 3.59 -2.46
CA LEU A 140 -0.62 2.81 -3.65
C LEU A 140 -0.47 1.32 -3.39
N VAL A 141 -1.42 0.54 -3.90
CA VAL A 141 -1.38 -0.92 -3.87
C VAL A 141 -0.80 -1.43 -5.18
N VAL A 142 0.31 -2.13 -5.12
CA VAL A 142 0.96 -2.80 -6.25
C VAL A 142 0.47 -4.24 -6.29
N ALA A 143 -0.34 -4.57 -7.29
CA ALA A 143 -0.88 -5.91 -7.49
C ALA A 143 -1.21 -6.16 -8.98
N PRO A 144 -1.25 -7.43 -9.43
CA PRO A 144 -0.77 -8.61 -8.72
C PRO A 144 0.77 -8.72 -8.82
N LEU A 145 1.40 -9.11 -7.72
CA LEU A 145 2.77 -9.59 -7.66
C LEU A 145 2.73 -11.12 -7.75
N ALA A 146 3.61 -11.71 -8.55
CA ALA A 146 3.81 -13.14 -8.57
C ALA A 146 4.60 -13.57 -7.33
N PRO A 147 4.24 -14.71 -6.72
CA PRO A 147 4.85 -15.15 -5.47
C PRO A 147 6.25 -15.73 -5.69
N GLY A 148 7.08 -15.68 -4.64
CA GLY A 148 8.41 -16.28 -4.58
C GLY A 148 9.47 -15.57 -5.43
N LEU A 149 9.25 -14.32 -5.81
CA LEU A 149 10.10 -13.59 -6.75
C LEU A 149 10.70 -12.31 -6.14
N PRO A 150 11.96 -11.97 -6.49
CA PRO A 150 12.49 -10.65 -6.24
C PRO A 150 11.94 -9.65 -7.26
N TYR A 151 11.59 -8.46 -6.78
CA TYR A 151 11.16 -7.32 -7.59
C TYR A 151 12.10 -6.14 -7.38
N ASP A 152 12.50 -5.51 -8.48
CA ASP A 152 13.12 -4.19 -8.51
C ASP A 152 12.03 -3.14 -8.73
N CYS A 153 11.82 -2.29 -7.72
CA CYS A 153 10.77 -1.29 -7.70
C CYS A 153 11.32 0.14 -7.77
N ALA A 154 10.50 1.05 -8.26
CA ALA A 154 10.79 2.46 -8.36
C ALA A 154 9.55 3.33 -8.13
N ILE A 155 9.76 4.49 -7.52
CA ILE A 155 8.74 5.55 -7.42
C ILE A 155 9.14 6.69 -8.32
N ASP A 156 8.24 7.06 -9.23
CA ASP A 156 8.38 8.22 -10.10
C ASP A 156 7.27 9.22 -9.76
N ALA A 157 7.62 10.51 -9.65
CA ALA A 157 6.66 11.60 -9.46
C ALA A 157 6.80 12.62 -10.59
N TRP A 158 5.71 13.32 -10.91
CA TRP A 158 5.73 14.33 -11.97
C TRP A 158 4.74 15.46 -11.73
N THR A 159 5.12 16.62 -12.25
CA THR A 159 4.30 17.81 -12.40
C THR A 159 4.31 18.25 -13.86
N ASP A 160 3.76 19.43 -14.15
CA ASP A 160 3.93 20.13 -15.43
C ASP A 160 5.40 20.44 -15.76
N ALA A 161 6.28 20.54 -14.76
CA ALA A 161 7.71 20.75 -14.91
C ALA A 161 8.48 19.49 -15.38
N GLY A 162 7.87 18.30 -15.31
CA GLY A 162 8.47 17.05 -15.75
C GLY A 162 8.41 15.94 -14.71
N ARG A 163 9.04 14.80 -15.04
CA ARG A 163 9.09 13.58 -14.22
C ARG A 163 10.44 13.40 -13.55
N VAL A 164 10.43 12.97 -12.29
CA VAL A 164 11.60 12.66 -11.47
C VAL A 164 11.47 11.27 -10.83
N ARG A 165 12.59 10.54 -10.76
CA ARG A 165 12.72 9.29 -10.00
C ARG A 165 13.01 9.64 -8.55
N LEU A 166 12.09 9.30 -7.66
CA LEU A 166 12.19 9.60 -6.22
C LEU A 166 12.98 8.53 -5.47
N ALA A 167 12.69 7.25 -5.72
CA ALA A 167 13.29 6.14 -4.99
C ALA A 167 13.39 4.88 -5.87
N VAL A 168 14.30 3.99 -5.47
CA VAL A 168 14.39 2.60 -5.94
C VAL A 168 14.54 1.68 -4.73
N PHE A 169 13.87 0.54 -4.74
CA PHE A 169 13.85 -0.40 -3.63
C PHE A 169 13.56 -1.82 -4.13
N GLY A 170 13.86 -2.83 -3.30
CA GLY A 170 13.63 -4.22 -3.63
C GLY A 170 12.52 -4.84 -2.78
N LEU A 171 11.69 -5.69 -3.37
CA LEU A 171 10.75 -6.55 -2.66
C LEU A 171 11.09 -8.02 -2.92
N LEU A 172 10.75 -8.89 -1.97
CA LEU A 172 10.85 -10.35 -2.13
C LEU A 172 9.57 -10.99 -1.64
N THR A 173 8.70 -11.42 -2.56
CA THR A 173 7.43 -12.07 -2.21
C THR A 173 7.68 -13.47 -1.62
N SER A 174 6.82 -13.88 -0.69
CA SER A 174 6.79 -15.23 -0.13
C SER A 174 6.36 -16.26 -1.18
N ALA A 175 6.59 -17.55 -0.91
CA ALA A 175 6.15 -18.63 -1.78
C ALA A 175 4.62 -18.60 -1.98
N GLY A 176 4.17 -19.09 -3.14
CA GLY A 176 2.77 -19.01 -3.54
C GLY A 176 1.89 -19.96 -2.73
N GLU A 177 0.84 -19.42 -2.14
CA GLU A 177 -0.25 -20.12 -1.48
C GLU A 177 -1.57 -19.60 -2.04
N PRO A 178 -2.69 -20.34 -1.98
CA PRO A 178 -3.98 -19.79 -2.39
C PRO A 178 -4.27 -18.49 -1.65
N TRP A 179 -4.72 -17.47 -2.38
CA TRP A 179 -5.00 -16.15 -1.80
C TRP A 179 -6.50 -15.92 -1.74
N VAL A 180 -7.09 -16.47 -0.69
CA VAL A 180 -8.51 -16.26 -0.36
C VAL A 180 -8.64 -15.09 0.59
N VAL A 181 -9.47 -14.13 0.23
CA VAL A 181 -9.66 -12.90 0.98
C VAL A 181 -11.12 -12.68 1.30
N ILE A 182 -11.40 -12.16 2.49
CA ILE A 182 -12.69 -11.53 2.77
C ILE A 182 -12.69 -10.17 2.05
N THR A 183 -13.68 -9.95 1.20
CA THR A 183 -13.83 -8.71 0.40
C THR A 183 -14.93 -7.82 0.93
N GLU A 184 -15.99 -8.40 1.50
CA GLU A 184 -17.13 -7.64 2.00
C GLU A 184 -17.82 -8.36 3.17
N VAL A 185 -18.27 -7.60 4.17
CA VAL A 185 -19.04 -8.10 5.32
C VAL A 185 -20.27 -7.22 5.51
N LEU A 186 -21.46 -7.78 5.32
CA LEU A 186 -22.73 -7.15 5.68
C LEU A 186 -23.27 -7.80 6.96
N GLY A 187 -23.02 -7.15 8.10
CA GLY A 187 -23.48 -7.60 9.42
C GLY A 187 -24.69 -6.84 9.98
N ASN A 188 -25.20 -5.83 9.28
CA ASN A 188 -26.41 -5.10 9.64
C ASN A 188 -27.25 -4.82 8.38
N PRO A 189 -27.88 -5.84 7.76
CA PRO A 189 -28.71 -5.65 6.57
C PRO A 189 -29.92 -4.76 6.86
N ALA A 190 -30.35 -3.97 5.86
CA ALA A 190 -31.63 -3.27 5.90
C ALA A 190 -32.83 -4.22 5.68
N GLY A 191 -32.55 -5.43 5.18
CA GLY A 191 -33.52 -6.51 5.00
C GLY A 191 -33.87 -7.28 6.29
N ALA A 192 -34.30 -8.53 6.12
CA ALA A 192 -34.73 -9.37 7.24
C ALA A 192 -33.53 -9.90 8.06
N GLU A 193 -33.61 -9.69 9.36
CA GLU A 193 -32.54 -10.01 10.32
C GLU A 193 -32.72 -11.37 11.00
N PRO A 194 -31.65 -12.17 11.20
CA PRO A 194 -30.27 -12.02 10.69
C PRO A 194 -30.10 -12.64 9.29
N THR A 195 -31.21 -12.91 8.59
CA THR A 195 -31.22 -13.80 7.42
C THR A 195 -30.54 -13.22 6.17
N GLN A 196 -30.44 -11.90 6.08
CA GLN A 196 -29.87 -11.18 4.93
C GLN A 196 -28.40 -10.76 5.12
N GLU A 197 -27.75 -11.21 6.19
CA GLU A 197 -26.31 -11.06 6.37
C GLU A 197 -25.52 -11.88 5.34
N PHE A 198 -24.32 -11.39 4.99
CA PHE A 198 -23.38 -12.15 4.18
C PHE A 198 -21.92 -11.83 4.52
N VAL A 199 -21.05 -12.80 4.23
CA VAL A 199 -19.60 -12.61 4.13
C VAL A 199 -19.19 -13.00 2.71
N GLU A 200 -18.51 -12.11 2.01
CA GLU A 200 -18.00 -12.35 0.67
C GLU A 200 -16.53 -12.75 0.72
N LEU A 201 -16.21 -13.85 0.03
CA LEU A 201 -14.82 -14.26 -0.21
C LEU A 201 -14.49 -14.17 -1.69
N ALA A 202 -13.24 -13.84 -2.00
CA ALA A 202 -12.68 -13.94 -3.34
C ALA A 202 -11.36 -14.73 -3.32
N ASN A 203 -11.12 -15.55 -4.34
CA ASN A 203 -9.79 -16.09 -4.60
C ASN A 203 -9.07 -15.17 -5.59
N LEU A 204 -8.20 -14.30 -5.07
CA LEU A 204 -7.41 -13.36 -5.89
C LEU A 204 -6.05 -13.94 -6.33
N GLY A 205 -5.74 -15.17 -5.90
CA GLY A 205 -4.53 -15.88 -6.26
C GLY A 205 -4.59 -16.51 -7.65
N ASP A 206 -3.56 -17.27 -7.99
CA ASP A 206 -3.44 -18.00 -9.26
C ASP A 206 -3.62 -19.52 -9.11
N LEU A 207 -3.96 -20.00 -7.91
CA LEU A 207 -4.19 -21.41 -7.60
C LEU A 207 -5.63 -21.63 -7.10
N PRO A 208 -6.29 -22.73 -7.53
CA PRO A 208 -7.57 -23.13 -6.96
C PRO A 208 -7.40 -23.62 -5.52
N VAL A 209 -8.48 -23.56 -4.74
CA VAL A 209 -8.50 -23.98 -3.33
C VAL A 209 -9.80 -24.68 -2.95
N ASP A 210 -9.68 -25.78 -2.21
CA ASP A 210 -10.81 -26.44 -1.56
C ASP A 210 -10.95 -25.92 -0.14
N LEU A 211 -12.13 -25.37 0.18
CA LEU A 211 -12.45 -24.80 1.49
C LEU A 211 -13.01 -25.85 2.47
N THR A 212 -12.93 -27.15 2.16
CA THR A 212 -13.30 -28.21 3.11
C THR A 212 -12.58 -28.06 4.44
N GLY A 213 -13.37 -28.03 5.52
CA GLY A 213 -12.88 -27.86 6.89
C GLY A 213 -12.50 -26.43 7.28
N TRP A 214 -12.60 -25.46 6.38
CA TRP A 214 -12.44 -24.04 6.72
C TRP A 214 -13.66 -23.54 7.47
N ALA A 215 -13.52 -22.46 8.23
CA ALA A 215 -14.59 -21.84 8.99
C ALA A 215 -14.61 -20.32 8.80
N LEU A 216 -15.81 -19.75 8.87
CA LEU A 216 -16.01 -18.33 9.13
C LEU A 216 -16.32 -18.19 10.62
N GLU A 217 -15.44 -17.52 11.35
CA GLU A 217 -15.52 -17.40 12.80
C GLU A 217 -15.62 -15.95 13.27
N ASP A 218 -16.32 -15.75 14.38
CA ASP A 218 -16.24 -14.55 15.23
C ASP A 218 -15.51 -14.91 16.55
N GLU A 219 -15.46 -14.00 17.52
CA GLU A 219 -14.84 -14.26 18.84
C GLU A 219 -15.48 -15.43 19.64
N SER A 220 -16.71 -15.81 19.28
CA SER A 220 -17.52 -16.87 19.87
C SER A 220 -17.53 -18.15 19.00
N GLY A 221 -16.84 -18.14 17.85
CA GLY A 221 -16.82 -19.21 16.86
C GLY A 221 -17.93 -19.08 15.81
N GLY A 222 -17.87 -19.84 14.72
CA GLY A 222 -18.85 -19.73 13.65
C GLY A 222 -19.03 -21.00 12.81
N PRO A 223 -19.72 -20.91 11.67
CA PRO A 223 -19.97 -22.07 10.81
C PRO A 223 -18.70 -22.56 10.10
N PHE A 224 -18.59 -23.89 9.98
CA PHE A 224 -17.75 -24.48 8.96
C PHE A 224 -18.35 -24.23 7.57
N LEU A 225 -17.48 -24.00 6.60
CA LEU A 225 -17.87 -23.92 5.21
C LEU A 225 -18.26 -25.31 4.69
N PRO A 226 -19.25 -25.42 3.78
CA PRO A 226 -19.67 -26.72 3.26
C PRO A 226 -18.55 -27.46 2.55
N ASP A 227 -18.45 -28.77 2.79
CA ASP A 227 -17.44 -29.60 2.15
C ASP A 227 -17.55 -29.60 0.62
N GLY A 228 -16.40 -29.64 -0.06
CA GLY A 228 -16.31 -29.59 -1.52
C GLY A 228 -16.59 -28.20 -2.11
N THR A 229 -16.54 -27.14 -1.28
CA THR A 229 -16.57 -25.77 -1.77
C THR A 229 -15.20 -25.41 -2.35
N GLU A 230 -15.04 -25.61 -3.65
CA GLU A 230 -13.83 -25.23 -4.39
C GLU A 230 -13.96 -23.79 -4.92
N LEU A 231 -12.90 -22.97 -4.82
CA LEU A 231 -12.78 -21.65 -5.45
C LEU A 231 -11.66 -21.65 -6.48
N ASP A 232 -12.00 -21.43 -7.75
CA ASP A 232 -11.03 -21.20 -8.81
C ASP A 232 -10.43 -19.79 -8.74
N PRO A 233 -9.26 -19.52 -9.36
CA PRO A 233 -8.72 -18.17 -9.49
C PRO A 233 -9.75 -17.19 -10.07
N GLY A 234 -10.01 -16.10 -9.35
CA GLY A 234 -10.98 -15.06 -9.72
C GLY A 234 -12.42 -15.34 -9.27
N ASP A 235 -12.71 -16.48 -8.64
CA ASP A 235 -14.03 -16.73 -8.07
C ASP A 235 -14.35 -15.75 -6.95
N VAL A 236 -15.59 -15.26 -6.94
CA VAL A 236 -16.21 -14.46 -5.87
C VAL A 236 -17.45 -15.19 -5.39
N VAL A 237 -17.58 -15.37 -4.08
CA VAL A 237 -18.64 -16.18 -3.47
C VAL A 237 -19.20 -15.51 -2.21
N LEU A 238 -20.52 -15.56 -2.09
CA LEU A 238 -21.25 -15.09 -0.93
C LEU A 238 -21.56 -16.29 -0.02
N PHE A 239 -21.08 -16.22 1.22
CA PHE A 239 -21.48 -17.12 2.28
C PHE A 239 -22.61 -16.50 3.08
N VAL A 240 -23.71 -17.22 3.19
CA VAL A 240 -24.97 -16.72 3.73
C VAL A 240 -25.67 -17.77 4.58
N SER A 241 -26.67 -17.34 5.35
CA SER A 241 -27.55 -18.25 6.09
C SER A 241 -28.44 -19.11 5.16
N ASP A 242 -29.02 -20.17 5.71
CA ASP A 242 -29.97 -21.02 4.99
C ASP A 242 -31.26 -20.29 4.58
N GLU A 243 -31.58 -19.19 5.25
CA GLU A 243 -32.79 -18.39 5.03
C GLU A 243 -32.57 -17.18 4.11
N TYR A 244 -31.32 -16.92 3.69
CA TYR A 244 -30.98 -15.82 2.79
C TYR A 244 -31.83 -15.83 1.52
N ASP A 245 -32.32 -14.66 1.12
CA ASP A 245 -33.17 -14.48 -0.05
C ASP A 245 -32.44 -13.52 -1.01
N PRO A 246 -31.89 -14.00 -2.14
CA PRO A 246 -31.18 -13.14 -3.08
C PRO A 246 -32.09 -12.09 -3.74
N SER A 247 -33.42 -12.23 -3.59
CA SER A 247 -34.43 -11.28 -4.04
C SER A 247 -35.11 -10.53 -2.89
N GLY A 248 -34.56 -10.63 -1.69
CA GLY A 248 -35.04 -9.97 -0.49
C GLY A 248 -35.14 -8.45 -0.68
N ALA A 249 -36.16 -7.85 -0.07
CA ALA A 249 -36.28 -6.40 -0.06
C ALA A 249 -35.45 -5.80 1.10
N GLY A 250 -34.92 -4.60 0.90
CA GLY A 250 -34.13 -3.86 1.90
C GLY A 250 -32.78 -3.46 1.33
N ASP A 251 -31.98 -4.47 1.00
CA ASP A 251 -30.62 -4.32 0.48
C ASP A 251 -30.55 -4.52 -1.05
N PRO A 252 -29.46 -4.10 -1.71
CA PRO A 252 -29.20 -4.46 -3.10
C PRO A 252 -29.17 -5.98 -3.27
N ALA A 253 -29.85 -6.46 -4.32
CA ALA A 253 -29.81 -7.87 -4.68
C ALA A 253 -28.39 -8.30 -5.06
N ALA A 254 -28.04 -9.54 -4.73
CA ALA A 254 -26.84 -10.19 -5.21
C ALA A 254 -26.76 -10.10 -6.74
N ASP A 255 -25.55 -9.89 -7.25
CA ASP A 255 -25.32 -9.80 -8.69
C ASP A 255 -25.88 -11.05 -9.40
N PRO A 256 -26.49 -10.95 -10.60
CA PRO A 256 -27.21 -12.06 -11.24
C PRO A 256 -26.41 -13.34 -11.53
N GLY A 257 -25.08 -13.30 -11.37
CA GLY A 257 -24.16 -14.44 -11.48
C GLY A 257 -23.40 -14.74 -10.19
N ALA A 258 -23.71 -14.06 -9.08
CA ALA A 258 -23.04 -14.27 -7.81
C ALA A 258 -23.24 -15.72 -7.36
N ARG A 259 -22.13 -16.38 -7.03
CA ARG A 259 -22.17 -17.71 -6.42
C ARG A 259 -22.57 -17.55 -4.96
N ILE A 260 -23.67 -18.19 -4.57
CA ILE A 260 -24.17 -18.16 -3.19
C ILE A 260 -23.99 -19.55 -2.57
N VAL A 261 -23.31 -19.61 -1.42
CA VAL A 261 -23.10 -20.82 -0.64
C VAL A 261 -23.77 -20.65 0.73
N ARG A 262 -24.69 -21.56 1.05
CA ARG A 262 -25.40 -21.57 2.33
C ARG A 262 -24.63 -22.38 3.35
N VAL A 263 -24.44 -21.83 4.55
CA VAL A 263 -23.57 -22.42 5.59
C VAL A 263 -24.31 -23.27 6.63
N GLY A 264 -25.60 -23.56 6.43
CA GLY A 264 -26.38 -24.44 7.32
C GLY A 264 -26.88 -23.79 8.61
N ARG A 265 -26.54 -22.52 8.85
CA ARG A 265 -26.87 -21.72 10.05
C ARG A 265 -26.61 -20.23 9.81
N ALA A 266 -26.90 -19.38 10.79
CA ALA A 266 -26.50 -17.98 10.77
C ALA A 266 -24.97 -17.82 10.78
N LEU A 267 -24.48 -16.70 10.26
CA LEU A 267 -23.08 -16.31 10.33
C LEU A 267 -22.77 -15.90 11.78
N GLY A 268 -21.80 -16.55 12.41
CA GLY A 268 -21.60 -16.43 13.87
C GLY A 268 -22.57 -17.29 14.71
N THR A 269 -22.69 -16.97 16.00
CA THR A 269 -23.50 -17.79 16.93
C THR A 269 -25.01 -17.60 16.73
N MET A 270 -25.47 -16.38 16.48
CA MET A 270 -26.89 -16.04 16.29
C MET A 270 -27.13 -15.02 15.17
N GLY A 271 -26.21 -14.91 14.22
CA GLY A 271 -26.09 -13.77 13.33
C GLY A 271 -24.91 -12.90 13.75
N LEU A 272 -24.47 -12.06 12.81
CA LEU A 272 -23.47 -11.05 13.07
C LEU A 272 -24.06 -9.94 13.95
N ARG A 273 -23.22 -9.23 14.70
CA ARG A 273 -23.65 -8.14 15.56
C ARG A 273 -23.79 -6.87 14.73
N ASN A 274 -24.97 -6.25 14.79
CA ASN A 274 -25.23 -4.96 14.15
C ASN A 274 -24.31 -3.85 14.71
N SER A 275 -23.83 -3.99 15.95
CA SER A 275 -22.83 -3.10 16.55
C SER A 275 -21.41 -3.24 15.95
N GLY A 276 -21.25 -4.11 14.95
CA GLY A 276 -19.97 -4.52 14.37
C GLY A 276 -19.30 -5.65 15.15
N GLU A 277 -18.68 -6.58 14.43
CA GLU A 277 -17.76 -7.57 15.00
C GLU A 277 -16.70 -8.04 13.99
N ALA A 278 -15.67 -8.69 14.51
CA ALA A 278 -14.59 -9.20 13.69
C ALA A 278 -14.99 -10.53 13.06
N VAL A 279 -14.58 -10.75 11.82
CA VAL A 279 -14.82 -11.98 11.06
C VAL A 279 -13.49 -12.55 10.62
N TYR A 280 -13.28 -13.83 10.86
CA TYR A 280 -12.05 -14.55 10.54
C TYR A 280 -12.37 -15.70 9.59
N LEU A 281 -11.60 -15.81 8.53
CA LEU A 281 -11.54 -17.00 7.69
C LEU A 281 -10.40 -17.89 8.21
N VAL A 282 -10.75 -19.05 8.75
CA VAL A 282 -9.82 -19.95 9.45
C VAL A 282 -9.69 -21.26 8.69
N ALA A 283 -8.46 -21.66 8.39
CA ALA A 283 -8.12 -22.92 7.74
C ALA A 283 -8.19 -24.12 8.72
N PRO A 284 -8.21 -25.38 8.23
CA PRO A 284 -8.36 -26.57 9.07
C PRO A 284 -7.23 -26.81 10.09
N ASP A 285 -6.05 -26.23 9.84
CA ASP A 285 -4.91 -26.25 10.77
C ASP A 285 -5.01 -25.18 11.88
N GLY A 286 -6.02 -24.30 11.80
CA GLY A 286 -6.28 -23.23 12.76
C GLY A 286 -5.60 -21.91 12.40
N ASP A 287 -4.96 -21.81 11.23
CA ASP A 287 -4.37 -20.56 10.76
C ASP A 287 -5.46 -19.63 10.19
N THR A 288 -5.39 -18.35 10.55
CA THR A 288 -6.25 -17.31 9.97
C THR A 288 -5.71 -16.93 8.59
N VAL A 289 -6.49 -17.21 7.55
CA VAL A 289 -6.14 -16.92 6.16
C VAL A 289 -6.53 -15.51 5.77
N SER A 290 -7.68 -15.04 6.25
CA SER A 290 -8.13 -13.66 6.04
C SER A 290 -8.98 -13.17 7.21
N SER A 291 -9.05 -11.85 7.40
CA SER A 291 -9.89 -11.26 8.46
C SER A 291 -10.43 -9.88 8.12
N TYR A 292 -11.64 -9.60 8.61
CA TYR A 292 -12.13 -8.27 8.87
C TYR A 292 -12.01 -7.99 10.39
N PRO A 293 -11.13 -7.06 10.82
CA PRO A 293 -10.85 -6.83 12.24
C PRO A 293 -11.87 -5.92 12.95
N ASN A 294 -13.03 -5.65 12.34
CA ASN A 294 -14.04 -4.70 12.85
C ASN A 294 -13.55 -3.25 12.97
N THR A 295 -12.68 -2.79 12.06
CA THR A 295 -12.17 -1.40 12.08
C THR A 295 -13.24 -0.34 11.82
N ARG A 296 -14.44 -0.73 11.37
CA ARG A 296 -15.56 0.19 11.14
C ARG A 296 -16.58 0.23 12.27
N GLY A 297 -16.62 -0.77 13.15
CA GLY A 297 -17.57 -0.83 14.25
C GLY A 297 -19.01 -0.92 13.76
N GLU A 298 -19.92 -0.20 14.42
CA GLU A 298 -21.34 -0.16 14.07
C GLU A 298 -21.54 0.58 12.74
N LEU A 299 -22.10 -0.13 11.75
CA LEU A 299 -22.45 0.41 10.44
C LEU A 299 -23.96 0.62 10.32
N PRO A 300 -24.41 1.66 9.57
CA PRO A 300 -25.83 1.83 9.28
C PRO A 300 -26.45 0.61 8.57
N ASP A 301 -27.76 0.48 8.67
CA ASP A 301 -28.50 -0.59 7.99
C ASP A 301 -28.21 -0.59 6.47
N GLY A 302 -27.85 -1.77 5.95
CA GLY A 302 -27.53 -2.01 4.54
C GLY A 302 -26.17 -1.50 4.08
N VAL A 303 -25.36 -0.96 4.99
CA VAL A 303 -23.96 -0.58 4.73
C VAL A 303 -23.05 -1.72 5.17
N SER A 304 -22.15 -2.13 4.28
CA SER A 304 -21.17 -3.19 4.55
C SER A 304 -19.77 -2.62 4.77
N ALA A 305 -18.94 -3.40 5.46
CA ALA A 305 -17.49 -3.18 5.46
C ALA A 305 -16.93 -3.77 4.16
N VAL A 306 -16.20 -2.97 3.39
CA VAL A 306 -15.67 -3.36 2.08
C VAL A 306 -14.16 -3.21 2.06
N ARG A 307 -13.44 -4.22 1.60
CA ARG A 307 -12.01 -4.15 1.40
C ARG A 307 -11.69 -3.48 0.07
N SER A 308 -11.01 -2.33 0.11
CA SER A 308 -10.73 -1.51 -1.07
C SER A 308 -9.28 -1.00 -1.13
N PRO A 309 -8.52 -1.35 -2.19
CA PRO A 309 -8.85 -2.40 -3.16
C PRO A 309 -8.85 -3.79 -2.49
N ALA A 310 -9.63 -4.73 -3.03
CA ALA A 310 -9.66 -6.11 -2.55
C ALA A 310 -8.26 -6.78 -2.60
N SER A 311 -7.39 -6.29 -3.50
CA SER A 311 -6.01 -6.77 -3.67
C SER A 311 -5.00 -6.23 -2.66
N SER A 312 -5.40 -5.42 -1.66
CA SER A 312 -4.48 -4.99 -0.60
C SER A 312 -3.88 -6.19 0.14
N PRO A 313 -2.68 -6.09 0.74
CA PRO A 313 -2.11 -7.15 1.57
C PRO A 313 -3.05 -7.56 2.73
N GLU A 314 -3.00 -8.81 3.20
CA GLU A 314 -3.93 -9.30 4.24
C GLU A 314 -3.82 -8.59 5.57
N ILE A 315 -2.60 -8.25 5.96
CA ILE A 315 -2.34 -7.55 7.21
C ILE A 315 -2.67 -6.06 7.15
N ASP A 316 -3.13 -5.55 6.00
CA ASP A 316 -3.46 -4.15 5.81
C ASP A 316 -4.87 -3.81 6.32
N GLU A 317 -4.96 -3.46 7.60
CA GLU A 317 -6.24 -3.11 8.23
C GLU A 317 -6.84 -1.79 7.71
N ASP A 318 -6.00 -0.91 7.14
CA ASP A 318 -6.44 0.36 6.53
C ASP A 318 -7.14 0.16 5.17
N ALA A 319 -7.11 -1.06 4.62
CA ALA A 319 -7.80 -1.39 3.38
C ALA A 319 -9.32 -1.47 3.54
N TRP A 320 -9.83 -1.57 4.77
CA TRP A 320 -11.27 -1.68 5.01
C TRP A 320 -11.93 -0.32 4.96
N GLY A 321 -12.92 -0.12 4.10
CA GLY A 321 -13.82 1.03 4.00
C GLY A 321 -15.28 0.64 4.23
N GLU A 322 -16.19 1.54 3.86
CA GLU A 322 -17.64 1.33 3.86
C GLU A 322 -18.15 1.26 2.42
N SER A 323 -19.21 0.50 2.17
CA SER A 323 -19.90 0.53 0.89
C SER A 323 -20.43 1.93 0.57
N GLY A 324 -20.49 2.29 -0.72
CA GLY A 324 -20.95 3.61 -1.16
C GLY A 324 -22.46 3.85 -0.99
N GLU A 325 -22.97 4.95 -1.54
CA GLU A 325 -24.40 5.36 -1.44
C GLU A 325 -25.40 4.30 -1.95
N GLY A 326 -24.95 3.30 -2.71
CA GLY A 326 -25.75 2.18 -3.17
C GLY A 326 -26.00 1.09 -2.11
N GLY A 327 -25.35 1.16 -0.94
CA GLY A 327 -25.33 0.08 0.06
C GLY A 327 -24.39 -1.06 -0.35
N ALA A 328 -24.56 -2.21 0.30
CA ALA A 328 -23.78 -3.41 0.07
C ALA A 328 -23.70 -3.83 -1.41
N THR A 329 -22.61 -4.49 -1.79
CA THR A 329 -22.26 -4.87 -3.16
C THR A 329 -22.12 -6.39 -3.37
N PRO A 330 -23.11 -7.21 -2.96
CA PRO A 330 -23.01 -8.66 -2.99
C PRO A 330 -22.70 -9.23 -4.39
N GLY A 331 -21.55 -9.88 -4.52
CA GLY A 331 -21.04 -10.52 -5.73
C GLY A 331 -20.18 -9.62 -6.62
N ARG A 332 -19.70 -8.46 -6.12
CA ARG A 332 -18.88 -7.50 -6.88
C ARG A 332 -17.64 -7.07 -6.12
N ILE A 333 -16.49 -7.11 -6.80
CA ILE A 333 -15.19 -6.60 -6.33
C ILE A 333 -14.71 -5.41 -7.13
#